data_AF-A0A258KCF4-F1
#
_entry.id   AF-A0A258KCF4-F1
#
_cell.length_a   1.000
_cell.length_b   1.000
_cell.length_c   1.000
_cell.angle_alpha   90.00
_cell.angle_beta   90.00
_cell.angle_gamma   90.00
#
_symmetry.space_group_name_H-M   'P 1'
#
loop_
_entity.id
_entity.type
_entity.pdbx_description
1 polymer ?
#
loop_
_entity_poly.entity_id
_entity_poly.type
_entity_poly.pdbx_seq_one_letter_code
_entity_poly.pdbx_strand_id
1 'polypeptide(L)'
;MLRVDSNKPCKIVYSICKHDFLGYLIEPHVVQLNSDEGFSLTYQRLFSTTAEEFSSILDETDFKLIKLLEEIEQSHIIKRFHKKAIRPVEYFRTIFDEKIYEVIRPKIEKKLVEALRLIGDKDLFQMSKEGWPVERKLIIASEPASVLFHFRRNVTETRYFPTIKFQGQRIEFMFKDAQVICNHPAWLLLEDVLYYFEEDVEGKKLLPFLNKRYISIPKSSEKTYFEKFVAPLIEKHAVYAEGFEIRTEKFEAVPILKLLHSGTESPLLQLYFRYGDYVFPAGSDRRVTVRMEKRENDYIFHRIKRSLSWEKNKINILQ
;
A
#
# COMPACT_ATOMS: atom_id res chain seq x y z
N MET A 1 14.04 -25.72 23.32
CA MET A 1 14.38 -24.65 22.36
C MET A 1 15.76 -24.15 22.75
N LEU A 2 16.72 -24.13 21.82
CA LEU A 2 18.05 -23.58 22.09
C LEU A 2 17.91 -22.05 22.24
N ARG A 3 18.35 -21.51 23.37
CA ARG A 3 18.37 -20.06 23.63
C ARG A 3 19.66 -19.48 23.07
N VAL A 4 19.59 -18.28 22.50
CA VAL A 4 20.79 -17.56 22.05
C VAL A 4 21.56 -17.07 23.27
N ASP A 5 22.89 -17.24 23.27
CA ASP A 5 23.79 -16.79 24.32
C ASP A 5 24.32 -15.40 23.96
N SER A 6 23.90 -14.38 24.71
CA SER A 6 24.29 -12.99 24.47
C SER A 6 25.78 -12.71 24.71
N ASN A 7 26.50 -13.61 25.38
CA ASN A 7 27.95 -13.50 25.58
C ASN A 7 28.75 -14.07 24.39
N LYS A 8 28.09 -14.72 23.43
CA LYS A 8 28.70 -15.27 22.22
C LYS A 8 28.33 -14.43 20.99
N PRO A 9 29.13 -14.47 19.91
CA PRO A 9 28.83 -13.74 18.68
C PRO A 9 27.43 -14.03 18.15
N CYS A 10 26.59 -13.01 18.11
CA CYS A 10 25.21 -13.09 17.62
C CYS A 10 24.86 -11.80 16.88
N LYS A 11 23.79 -11.84 16.08
CA LYS A 11 23.37 -10.71 15.25
C LYS A 11 21.86 -10.56 15.25
N ILE A 12 21.40 -9.31 15.28
CA ILE A 12 19.99 -8.94 15.07
C ILE A 12 19.68 -8.96 13.57
N VAL A 13 18.54 -9.56 13.21
CA VAL A 13 18.01 -9.62 11.85
C VAL A 13 16.51 -9.37 11.87
N TYR A 14 15.99 -8.80 10.80
CA TYR A 14 14.56 -8.60 10.60
C TYR A 14 14.07 -9.57 9.54
N SER A 15 13.02 -10.33 9.84
CA SER A 15 12.56 -11.37 8.92
C SER A 15 11.09 -11.14 8.53
N ILE A 16 10.82 -11.08 7.23
CA ILE A 16 9.46 -11.15 6.70
C ILE A 16 8.97 -12.59 6.82
N CYS A 17 7.84 -12.79 7.50
CA CYS A 17 7.17 -14.07 7.61
C CYS A 17 5.72 -13.95 7.12
N LYS A 18 5.11 -15.07 6.75
CA LYS A 18 3.68 -15.13 6.36
C LYS A 18 2.90 -15.85 7.44
N HIS A 19 2.16 -15.08 8.24
CA HIS A 19 1.27 -15.61 9.26
C HIS A 19 -0.05 -16.05 8.62
N ASP A 20 -0.56 -17.23 9.00
CA ASP A 20 -1.73 -17.86 8.37
C ASP A 20 -2.98 -16.96 8.36
N PHE A 21 -3.21 -16.24 9.47
CA PHE A 21 -4.37 -15.35 9.63
C PHE A 21 -4.08 -13.85 9.39
N LEU A 22 -2.90 -13.35 9.76
CA LEU A 22 -2.58 -11.92 9.75
C LEU A 22 -1.91 -11.44 8.45
N GLY A 23 -1.57 -12.37 7.55
CA GLY A 23 -0.81 -12.10 6.33
C GLY A 23 0.68 -11.91 6.62
N TYR A 24 1.37 -11.13 5.79
CA TYR A 24 2.79 -10.84 6.00
C TYR A 24 3.01 -9.98 7.24
N LEU A 25 4.04 -10.34 8.01
CA LEU A 25 4.56 -9.61 9.18
C LEU A 25 6.09 -9.47 9.06
N ILE A 26 6.68 -8.63 9.92
CA ILE A 26 8.13 -8.56 10.12
C ILE A 26 8.42 -8.88 11.58
N GLU A 27 9.42 -9.72 11.81
CA GLU A 27 9.78 -10.17 13.15
C GLU A 27 11.28 -9.95 13.42
N PRO A 28 11.63 -9.29 14.54
CA PRO A 28 13.02 -9.12 14.93
C PRO A 28 13.52 -10.40 15.60
N HIS A 29 14.65 -10.91 15.12
CA HIS A 29 15.28 -12.12 15.64
C HIS A 29 16.74 -11.85 15.97
N VAL A 30 17.23 -12.43 17.06
CA VAL A 30 18.66 -12.59 17.25
C VAL A 30 19.04 -14.01 16.87
N VAL A 31 20.13 -14.15 16.11
CA VAL A 31 20.65 -15.41 15.61
C VAL A 31 22.09 -15.58 16.11
N GLN A 32 22.40 -16.73 16.70
CA GLN A 32 23.77 -17.06 17.09
C GLN A 32 24.61 -17.29 15.83
N LEU A 33 25.83 -16.76 15.80
CA LEU A 33 26.79 -17.01 14.73
C LEU A 33 27.60 -18.27 15.02
N ASN A 34 27.95 -18.98 13.96
CA ASN A 34 28.89 -20.08 13.95
C ASN A 34 30.33 -19.54 14.03
N SER A 35 31.32 -20.43 14.17
CA SER A 35 32.73 -20.06 14.22
C SER A 35 33.27 -19.44 12.91
N ASP A 36 32.56 -19.63 11.80
CA ASP A 36 32.84 -19.05 10.48
C ASP A 36 32.06 -17.75 10.21
N GLU A 37 31.45 -17.16 11.26
CA GLU A 37 30.58 -15.98 11.18
C GLU A 37 29.26 -16.21 10.41
N GLY A 38 28.97 -17.44 9.97
CA GLY A 38 27.68 -17.80 9.36
C GLY A 38 26.55 -17.86 10.38
N PHE A 39 25.30 -17.74 9.92
CA PHE A 39 24.13 -17.88 10.79
C PHE A 39 23.87 -19.34 11.18
N SER A 40 23.63 -19.59 12.47
CA SER A 40 23.26 -20.91 12.98
C SER A 40 21.74 -21.16 12.98
N LEU A 41 21.34 -22.37 13.39
CA LEU A 41 19.94 -22.73 13.68
C LEU A 41 19.51 -22.36 15.12
N THR A 42 20.38 -21.73 15.92
CA THR A 42 20.04 -21.20 17.24
C THR A 42 19.62 -19.75 17.10
N TYR A 43 18.33 -19.49 17.17
CA TYR A 43 17.74 -18.16 17.06
C TYR A 43 16.57 -17.99 18.02
N GLN A 44 16.27 -16.75 18.36
CA GLN A 44 15.09 -16.40 19.14
C GLN A 44 14.52 -15.06 18.69
N ARG A 45 13.19 -14.96 18.71
CA ARG A 45 12.50 -13.69 18.48
C ARG A 45 12.76 -12.74 19.65
N LEU A 46 13.04 -11.48 19.37
CA LEU A 46 13.21 -10.45 20.39
C LEU A 46 11.90 -9.71 20.67
N PHE A 47 11.74 -9.35 21.94
CA PHE A 47 10.65 -8.52 22.45
C PHE A 47 11.25 -7.40 23.28
N SER A 48 10.49 -6.34 23.54
CA SER A 48 10.98 -5.21 24.34
C SER A 48 11.46 -5.64 25.73
N THR A 49 10.87 -6.71 26.28
CA THR A 49 11.21 -7.28 27.59
C THR A 49 12.53 -8.06 27.60
N THR A 50 12.97 -8.59 26.46
CA THR A 50 14.19 -9.42 26.35
C THR A 50 15.30 -8.74 25.56
N ALA A 51 15.02 -7.61 24.89
CA ALA A 51 15.99 -6.90 24.06
C ALA A 51 17.22 -6.42 24.84
N GLU A 52 17.05 -6.00 26.10
CA GLU A 52 18.15 -5.47 26.93
C GLU A 52 19.30 -6.48 27.16
N GLU A 53 18.99 -7.78 27.15
CA GLU A 53 19.99 -8.86 27.22
C GLU A 53 20.99 -8.81 26.05
N PHE A 54 20.60 -8.21 24.93
CA PHE A 54 21.37 -8.10 23.69
C PHE A 54 21.81 -6.66 23.39
N SER A 55 21.74 -5.75 24.36
CA SER A 55 22.08 -4.33 24.19
C SER A 55 23.45 -4.05 23.56
N SER A 56 24.41 -4.97 23.70
CA SER A 56 25.74 -4.87 23.07
C SER A 56 25.72 -4.92 21.54
N ILE A 57 24.68 -5.49 20.92
CA ILE A 57 24.53 -5.62 19.46
C ILE A 57 23.35 -4.80 18.90
N LEU A 58 22.63 -4.08 19.76
CA LEU A 58 21.44 -3.31 19.39
C LEU A 58 21.71 -1.81 19.46
N ASP A 59 21.25 -1.07 18.46
CA ASP A 59 21.23 0.39 18.48
C ASP A 59 19.83 0.95 18.83
N GLU A 60 19.72 2.28 18.94
CA GLU A 60 18.44 2.94 19.23
C GLU A 60 17.35 2.63 18.20
N THR A 61 17.73 2.42 16.93
CA THR A 61 16.80 2.08 15.87
C THR A 61 16.28 0.66 16.07
N ASP A 62 17.12 -0.27 16.52
CA ASP A 62 16.70 -1.63 16.86
C ASP A 62 15.70 -1.65 18.01
N PHE A 63 15.94 -0.90 19.08
CA PHE A 63 14.98 -0.80 20.18
C PHE A 63 13.63 -0.21 19.72
N LYS A 64 13.66 0.80 18.82
CA LYS A 64 12.43 1.36 18.22
C LYS A 64 11.71 0.32 17.36
N LEU A 65 12.44 -0.40 16.50
CA LEU A 65 11.89 -1.44 15.63
C LEU A 65 11.30 -2.60 16.43
N ILE A 66 11.98 -3.09 17.45
CA ILE A 66 11.49 -4.17 18.32
C ILE A 66 10.15 -3.77 18.95
N LYS A 67 10.09 -2.58 19.56
CA LYS A 67 8.86 -2.06 20.17
C LYS A 67 7.73 -1.88 19.15
N LEU A 68 8.06 -1.39 17.96
CA LEU A 68 7.11 -1.18 16.87
C LEU A 68 6.52 -2.50 16.35
N LEU A 69 7.37 -3.51 16.13
CA LEU A 69 6.99 -4.82 15.61
C LEU A 69 6.27 -5.69 16.64
N GLU A 70 6.50 -5.43 17.93
CA GLU A 70 5.75 -6.06 19.03
C GLU A 70 4.26 -5.68 18.99
N GLU A 71 3.90 -4.46 18.55
CA GLU A 71 2.49 -4.03 18.45
C GLU A 71 1.65 -4.85 17.45
N ILE A 72 2.32 -5.52 16.49
CA ILE A 72 1.69 -6.36 15.47
C ILE A 72 1.92 -7.86 15.71
N GLU A 73 2.49 -8.23 16.86
CA GLU A 73 2.57 -9.63 17.27
C GLU A 73 1.18 -10.16 17.66
N GLN A 74 0.93 -11.44 17.37
CA GLN A 74 -0.39 -12.06 17.54
C GLN A 74 -0.98 -11.89 18.95
N SER A 75 -0.18 -12.09 20.01
CA SER A 75 -0.60 -11.97 21.40
C SER A 75 -0.91 -10.52 21.76
N HIS A 76 -0.12 -9.57 21.26
CA HIS A 76 -0.39 -8.14 21.41
C HIS A 76 -1.70 -7.75 20.72
N ILE A 77 -1.92 -8.22 19.48
CA ILE A 77 -3.16 -8.00 18.74
C ILE A 77 -4.36 -8.59 19.48
N ILE A 78 -4.27 -9.86 19.90
CA ILE A 78 -5.35 -10.53 20.63
C ILE A 78 -5.71 -9.73 21.88
N LYS A 79 -4.73 -9.35 22.70
CA LYS A 79 -4.95 -8.56 23.92
C LYS A 79 -5.66 -7.23 23.65
N ARG A 80 -5.37 -6.60 22.51
CA ARG A 80 -5.96 -5.31 22.11
C ARG A 80 -7.40 -5.43 21.63
N PHE A 81 -7.75 -6.50 20.92
CA PHE A 81 -9.07 -6.69 20.31
C PHE A 81 -9.98 -7.64 21.09
N HIS A 82 -9.43 -8.39 22.03
CA HIS A 82 -10.15 -9.36 22.86
C HIS A 82 -9.64 -9.31 24.30
N LYS A 83 -10.50 -8.79 25.20
CA LYS A 83 -10.12 -8.51 26.59
C LYS A 83 -9.92 -9.76 27.46
N LYS A 84 -10.55 -10.89 27.11
CA LYS A 84 -10.44 -12.13 27.90
C LYS A 84 -9.20 -12.91 27.46
N ALA A 85 -8.54 -13.57 28.41
CA ALA A 85 -7.43 -14.46 28.08
C ALA A 85 -7.94 -15.60 27.18
N ILE A 86 -7.24 -15.84 26.08
CA ILE A 86 -7.54 -16.87 25.08
C ILE A 86 -6.23 -17.29 24.40
N ARG A 87 -6.10 -18.56 24.04
CA ARG A 87 -4.93 -19.03 23.29
C ARG A 87 -5.00 -18.54 21.84
N PRO A 88 -3.88 -18.16 21.19
CA PRO A 88 -3.91 -17.65 19.82
C PRO A 88 -4.62 -18.55 18.82
N VAL A 89 -4.32 -19.86 18.85
CA VAL A 89 -4.97 -20.86 17.97
C VAL A 89 -6.49 -20.88 18.15
N GLU A 90 -6.97 -20.74 19.39
CA GLU A 90 -8.40 -20.72 19.66
C GLU A 90 -9.04 -19.43 19.16
N TYR A 91 -8.42 -18.27 19.45
CA TYR A 91 -8.88 -16.96 18.97
C TYR A 91 -9.05 -16.92 17.45
N PHE A 92 -8.00 -17.35 16.73
CA PHE A 92 -8.03 -17.32 15.26
C PHE A 92 -9.03 -18.29 14.65
N ARG A 93 -9.36 -19.39 15.36
CA ARG A 93 -10.33 -20.38 14.88
C ARG A 93 -11.78 -20.00 15.18
N THR A 94 -12.06 -19.36 16.31
CA THR A 94 -13.43 -19.20 16.82
C THR A 94 -13.94 -17.76 16.83
N ILE A 95 -13.04 -16.77 16.87
CA ILE A 95 -13.40 -15.36 17.00
C ILE A 95 -12.97 -14.56 15.78
N PHE A 96 -11.77 -14.81 15.25
CA PHE A 96 -11.23 -14.06 14.13
C PHE A 96 -11.99 -14.37 12.83
N ASP A 97 -12.50 -13.33 12.18
CA ASP A 97 -13.23 -13.40 10.93
C ASP A 97 -12.77 -12.32 9.95
N GLU A 98 -13.36 -12.31 8.74
CA GLU A 98 -13.04 -11.34 7.69
C GLU A 98 -13.30 -9.89 8.13
N LYS A 99 -14.32 -9.65 8.95
CA LYS A 99 -14.65 -8.29 9.42
C LYS A 99 -13.57 -7.78 10.37
N ILE A 100 -13.10 -8.63 11.27
CA ILE A 100 -11.98 -8.31 12.17
C ILE A 100 -10.70 -8.12 11.35
N TYR A 101 -10.45 -8.99 10.37
CA TYR A 101 -9.29 -8.86 9.49
C TYR A 101 -9.25 -7.50 8.77
N GLU A 102 -10.35 -7.07 8.15
CA GLU A 102 -10.44 -5.77 7.46
C GLU A 102 -10.25 -4.56 8.42
N VAL A 103 -10.50 -4.72 9.72
CA VAL A 103 -10.24 -3.68 10.73
C VAL A 103 -8.79 -3.70 11.23
N ILE A 104 -8.19 -4.88 11.39
CA ILE A 104 -6.86 -5.06 11.96
C ILE A 104 -5.77 -4.87 10.90
N ARG A 105 -5.98 -5.39 9.69
CA ARG A 105 -4.97 -5.42 8.63
C ARG A 105 -4.43 -4.02 8.28
N PRO A 106 -5.24 -2.96 8.13
CA PRO A 106 -4.71 -1.61 7.88
C PRO A 106 -3.81 -1.10 9.01
N LYS A 107 -4.08 -1.48 10.27
CA LYS A 107 -3.24 -1.11 11.42
C LYS A 107 -1.91 -1.85 11.41
N ILE A 108 -1.93 -3.13 11.02
CA ILE A 108 -0.70 -3.92 10.81
C ILE A 108 0.12 -3.30 9.69
N GLU A 109 -0.49 -3.04 8.53
CA GLU A 109 0.22 -2.47 7.37
C GLU A 109 0.85 -1.11 7.68
N LYS A 110 0.16 -0.26 8.44
CA LYS A 110 0.74 1.01 8.90
C LYS A 110 2.05 0.78 9.67
N LYS A 111 2.06 -0.17 10.61
CA LYS A 111 3.24 -0.51 11.41
C LYS A 111 4.34 -1.19 10.58
N LEU A 112 3.97 -2.02 9.60
CA LEU A 112 4.93 -2.61 8.66
C LEU A 112 5.61 -1.55 7.80
N VAL A 113 4.85 -0.57 7.29
CA VAL A 113 5.40 0.52 6.48
C VAL A 113 6.31 1.42 7.33
N GLU A 114 5.91 1.72 8.57
CA GLU A 114 6.78 2.42 9.54
C GLU A 114 8.07 1.63 9.78
N ALA A 115 8.00 0.31 9.97
CA ALA A 115 9.17 -0.55 10.18
C ALA A 115 10.07 -0.62 8.95
N LEU A 116 9.53 -0.86 7.77
CA LEU A 116 10.29 -0.95 6.51
C LEU A 116 11.05 0.35 6.20
N ARG A 117 10.48 1.51 6.54
CA ARG A 117 11.16 2.81 6.43
C ARG A 117 12.29 3.00 7.44
N LEU A 118 12.18 2.38 8.62
CA LEU A 118 13.20 2.45 9.69
C LEU A 118 14.31 1.41 9.54
N ILE A 119 14.05 0.27 8.89
CA ILE A 119 15.03 -0.80 8.69
C ILE A 119 16.27 -0.28 7.93
N GLY A 120 16.08 0.49 6.86
CA GLY A 120 17.19 1.05 6.07
C GLY A 120 18.16 -0.05 5.61
N ASP A 121 19.43 0.09 5.98
CA ASP A 121 20.51 -0.85 5.63
C ASP A 121 20.66 -2.04 6.60
N LYS A 122 19.77 -2.17 7.59
CA LYS A 122 19.78 -3.32 8.51
C LYS A 122 19.46 -4.62 7.76
N ASP A 123 19.94 -5.73 8.30
CA ASP A 123 19.76 -7.03 7.65
C ASP A 123 18.28 -7.47 7.65
N LEU A 124 17.70 -7.49 6.45
CA LEU A 124 16.36 -7.95 6.17
C LEU A 124 16.40 -9.29 5.44
N PHE A 125 15.54 -10.22 5.86
CA PHE A 125 15.45 -11.56 5.28
C PHE A 125 14.00 -11.97 5.06
N GLN A 126 13.82 -13.03 4.27
CA GLN A 126 12.61 -13.83 4.24
C GLN A 126 12.79 -15.03 5.17
N MET A 127 11.77 -15.34 5.95
CA MET A 127 11.75 -16.50 6.84
C MET A 127 11.47 -17.77 6.05
N SER A 128 12.10 -18.88 6.44
CA SER A 128 11.75 -20.21 5.94
C SER A 128 10.38 -20.66 6.45
N LYS A 129 9.80 -21.68 5.79
CA LYS A 129 8.54 -22.29 6.26
C LYS A 129 8.66 -22.93 7.64
N GLU A 130 9.87 -23.39 7.99
CA GLU A 130 10.18 -24.00 9.28
C GLU A 130 10.52 -22.95 10.36
N GLY A 131 10.47 -21.66 10.01
CA GLY A 131 10.66 -20.54 10.92
C GLY A 131 12.10 -20.06 11.05
N TRP A 132 13.04 -20.51 10.20
CA TRP A 132 14.41 -20.02 10.23
C TRP A 132 14.47 -18.58 9.66
N PRO A 133 14.92 -17.57 10.44
CA PRO A 133 14.70 -16.16 10.12
C PRO A 133 15.65 -15.58 9.06
N VAL A 134 16.60 -16.36 8.54
CA VAL A 134 17.66 -15.88 7.62
C VAL A 134 17.78 -16.73 6.35
N GLU A 135 16.68 -17.34 5.92
CA GLU A 135 16.64 -18.22 4.73
C GLU A 135 17.12 -17.51 3.47
N ARG A 136 16.60 -16.31 3.21
CA ARG A 136 16.89 -15.56 1.98
C ARG A 136 17.06 -14.09 2.29
N LYS A 137 18.24 -13.54 1.97
CA LYS A 137 18.53 -12.12 2.21
C LYS A 137 17.74 -11.25 1.25
N LEU A 138 17.13 -10.20 1.77
CA LEU A 138 16.32 -9.27 0.99
C LEU A 138 16.99 -7.89 0.93
N ILE A 139 16.69 -7.17 -0.14
CA ILE A 139 17.16 -5.80 -0.36
C ILE A 139 15.95 -4.92 -0.63
N ILE A 140 15.85 -3.79 0.08
CA ILE A 140 14.84 -2.77 -0.22
C ILE A 140 15.32 -1.98 -1.44
N ALA A 141 14.43 -1.76 -2.41
CA ALA A 141 14.73 -0.97 -3.59
C ALA A 141 15.27 0.43 -3.21
N SER A 142 16.27 0.95 -3.93
CA SER A 142 16.90 2.23 -3.57
C SER A 142 16.01 3.46 -3.82
N GLU A 143 15.02 3.33 -4.71
CA GLU A 143 14.10 4.39 -5.11
C GLU A 143 12.70 3.79 -5.38
N PRO A 144 11.62 4.59 -5.38
CA PRO A 144 10.29 4.07 -5.67
C PRO A 144 10.19 3.56 -7.11
N ALA A 145 9.56 2.39 -7.28
CA ALA A 145 9.11 1.92 -8.58
C ALA A 145 7.87 2.72 -9.04
N SER A 146 7.71 2.84 -10.35
CA SER A 146 6.54 3.48 -10.97
C SER A 146 5.60 2.44 -11.56
N VAL A 147 4.30 2.73 -11.50
CA VAL A 147 3.25 1.90 -12.11
C VAL A 147 2.55 2.68 -13.21
N LEU A 148 2.41 2.05 -14.38
CA LEU A 148 1.58 2.54 -15.47
C LEU A 148 0.47 1.53 -15.74
N PHE A 149 -0.77 1.99 -15.70
CA PHE A 149 -1.94 1.17 -15.99
C PHE A 149 -2.32 1.30 -17.47
N HIS A 150 -2.44 0.16 -18.17
CA HIS A 150 -2.75 0.10 -19.60
C HIS A 150 -4.17 -0.36 -19.82
N PHE A 151 -4.86 0.31 -20.72
CA PHE A 151 -6.12 -0.15 -21.29
C PHE A 151 -5.99 -0.27 -22.81
N ARG A 152 -6.30 -1.44 -23.35
CA ARG A 152 -6.36 -1.68 -24.81
C ARG A 152 -7.74 -2.18 -25.18
N ARG A 153 -8.51 -1.30 -25.82
CA ARG A 153 -9.89 -1.53 -26.22
C ARG A 153 -9.94 -1.94 -27.69
N ASN A 154 -10.64 -3.02 -27.99
CA ASN A 154 -10.95 -3.46 -29.34
C ASN A 154 -12.47 -3.63 -29.49
N VAL A 155 -12.90 -4.29 -30.58
CA VAL A 155 -14.33 -4.50 -30.88
C VAL A 155 -15.02 -5.48 -29.93
N THR A 156 -14.30 -6.41 -29.31
CA THR A 156 -14.87 -7.46 -28.44
C THR A 156 -14.72 -7.16 -26.94
N GLU A 157 -13.58 -6.60 -26.53
CA GLU A 157 -13.22 -6.41 -25.13
C GLU A 157 -12.31 -5.20 -24.91
N THR A 158 -12.19 -4.78 -23.66
CA THR A 158 -11.10 -3.94 -23.18
C THR A 158 -10.17 -4.75 -22.29
N ARG A 159 -8.87 -4.77 -22.61
CA ARG A 159 -7.83 -5.41 -21.80
C ARG A 159 -7.21 -4.41 -20.84
N TYR A 160 -7.18 -4.73 -19.57
CA TYR A 160 -6.58 -3.92 -18.51
C TYR A 160 -5.39 -4.65 -17.88
N PHE A 161 -4.23 -3.99 -17.76
CA PHE A 161 -3.04 -4.56 -17.10
C PHE A 161 -2.06 -3.46 -16.64
N PRO A 162 -1.30 -3.66 -15.56
CA PRO A 162 -0.25 -2.76 -15.14
C PRO A 162 1.12 -3.15 -15.74
N THR A 163 2.00 -2.17 -15.87
CA THR A 163 3.45 -2.37 -16.03
C THR A 163 4.17 -1.65 -14.90
N ILE A 164 5.19 -2.30 -14.35
CA ILE A 164 6.02 -1.71 -13.30
C ILE A 164 7.40 -1.39 -13.89
N LYS A 165 7.94 -0.21 -13.55
CA LYS A 165 9.32 0.14 -13.87
C LYS A 165 10.10 0.52 -12.61
N PHE A 166 11.34 0.09 -12.56
CA PHE A 166 12.32 0.46 -11.55
C PHE A 166 13.58 0.97 -12.27
N GLN A 167 14.10 2.14 -11.90
CA GLN A 167 15.25 2.76 -12.58
C GLN A 167 15.08 2.86 -14.11
N GLY A 168 13.86 3.18 -14.56
CA GLY A 168 13.49 3.28 -15.97
C GLY A 168 13.33 1.93 -16.71
N GLN A 169 13.75 0.82 -16.10
CA GLN A 169 13.65 -0.52 -16.67
C GLN A 169 12.35 -1.20 -16.23
N ARG A 170 11.71 -1.91 -17.17
CA ARG A 170 10.51 -2.69 -16.87
C ARG A 170 10.88 -3.94 -16.08
N ILE A 171 10.19 -4.19 -14.97
CA ILE A 171 10.33 -5.43 -14.20
C ILE A 171 9.22 -6.42 -14.59
N GLU A 172 9.59 -7.66 -14.83
CA GLU A 172 8.65 -8.76 -15.10
C GLU A 172 8.28 -9.44 -13.77
N PHE A 173 7.12 -9.06 -13.21
CA PHE A 173 6.65 -9.56 -11.92
C PHE A 173 5.58 -10.67 -12.04
N MET A 174 4.99 -10.83 -13.23
CA MET A 174 3.92 -11.80 -13.46
C MET A 174 4.50 -13.21 -13.55
N PHE A 175 3.87 -14.19 -12.90
CA PHE A 175 4.28 -15.59 -12.86
C PHE A 175 5.71 -15.79 -12.33
N LYS A 176 6.12 -14.93 -11.39
CA LYS A 176 7.44 -14.92 -10.75
C LYS A 176 7.36 -15.04 -9.22
N ASP A 177 6.26 -15.63 -8.74
CA ASP A 177 5.97 -15.77 -7.30
C ASP A 177 6.06 -14.46 -6.51
N ALA A 178 5.82 -13.33 -7.18
CA ALA A 178 5.83 -12.03 -6.54
C ALA A 178 4.74 -11.95 -5.46
N GLN A 179 5.03 -11.25 -4.37
CA GLN A 179 4.19 -11.20 -3.17
C GLN A 179 3.92 -9.75 -2.77
N VAL A 180 2.64 -9.40 -2.62
CA VAL A 180 2.26 -8.09 -2.05
C VAL A 180 2.34 -8.19 -0.53
N ILE A 181 3.34 -7.53 0.05
CA ILE A 181 3.61 -7.52 1.50
C ILE A 181 2.69 -6.55 2.23
N CYS A 182 2.45 -5.37 1.64
CA CYS A 182 1.50 -4.35 2.12
C CYS A 182 0.62 -3.87 0.98
N ASN A 183 -0.64 -3.51 1.27
CA ASN A 183 -1.57 -2.98 0.28
C ASN A 183 -1.57 -1.46 0.21
N HIS A 184 -1.35 -0.75 1.33
CA HIS A 184 -1.42 0.71 1.33
C HIS A 184 -0.37 1.38 2.23
N PRO A 185 0.70 1.99 1.67
CA PRO A 185 1.12 1.88 0.25
C PRO A 185 1.55 0.45 -0.12
N ALA A 186 1.55 0.16 -1.41
CA ALA A 186 1.99 -1.12 -1.93
C ALA A 186 3.48 -1.37 -1.63
N TRP A 187 3.78 -2.58 -1.15
CA TRP A 187 5.13 -3.14 -1.09
C TRP A 187 5.09 -4.50 -1.77
N LEU A 188 5.94 -4.70 -2.78
CA LEU A 188 5.98 -5.89 -3.62
C LEU A 188 7.34 -6.57 -3.47
N LEU A 189 7.35 -7.77 -2.90
CA LEU A 189 8.51 -8.65 -2.91
C LEU A 189 8.54 -9.38 -4.26
N LEU A 190 9.62 -9.22 -5.00
CA LEU A 190 9.90 -9.95 -6.24
C LEU A 190 11.33 -10.44 -6.16
N GLU A 191 11.49 -11.77 -6.20
CA GLU A 191 12.78 -12.42 -5.97
C GLU A 191 13.37 -11.99 -4.62
N ASP A 192 14.55 -11.35 -4.61
CA ASP A 192 15.24 -10.86 -3.42
C ASP A 192 14.98 -9.38 -3.14
N VAL A 193 14.19 -8.70 -3.98
CA VAL A 193 14.02 -7.25 -3.93
C VAL A 193 12.63 -6.89 -3.46
N LEU A 194 12.59 -6.02 -2.46
CA LEU A 194 11.37 -5.45 -1.94
C LEU A 194 11.16 -4.06 -2.55
N TYR A 195 10.27 -4.00 -3.55
CA TYR A 195 9.89 -2.77 -4.23
C TYR A 195 8.81 -2.03 -3.46
N TYR A 196 8.99 -0.73 -3.27
CA TYR A 196 7.94 0.21 -2.89
C TYR A 196 7.63 1.13 -4.07
N PHE A 197 6.50 1.81 -4.00
CA PHE A 197 6.03 2.69 -5.07
C PHE A 197 5.85 4.11 -4.55
N GLU A 198 5.74 5.06 -5.48
CA GLU A 198 5.26 6.41 -5.14
C GLU A 198 3.94 6.33 -4.38
N GLU A 199 3.71 7.32 -3.51
CA GLU A 199 2.58 7.34 -2.57
C GLU A 199 1.24 7.08 -3.32
N ASP A 200 0.35 6.29 -2.68
CA ASP A 200 -1.00 5.91 -3.14
C ASP A 200 -1.18 4.71 -4.09
N VAL A 201 -0.13 3.99 -4.51
CA VAL A 201 -0.36 2.70 -5.21
C VAL A 201 -0.96 1.68 -4.24
N GLU A 202 -2.13 1.15 -4.57
CA GLU A 202 -2.80 0.11 -3.80
C GLU A 202 -2.39 -1.29 -4.29
N GLY A 203 -1.83 -2.12 -3.40
CA GLY A 203 -1.37 -3.48 -3.72
C GLY A 203 -2.48 -4.38 -4.28
N LYS A 204 -3.73 -4.17 -3.84
CA LYS A 204 -4.94 -4.85 -4.38
C LYS A 204 -5.11 -4.65 -5.91
N LYS A 205 -4.56 -3.59 -6.50
CA LYS A 205 -4.58 -3.36 -7.96
C LYS A 205 -3.52 -4.19 -8.70
N LEU A 206 -2.47 -4.64 -8.03
CA LEU A 206 -1.39 -5.47 -8.59
C LEU A 206 -1.67 -6.97 -8.38
N LEU A 207 -2.32 -7.34 -7.28
CA LEU A 207 -2.63 -8.72 -6.90
C LEU A 207 -3.19 -9.59 -8.05
N PRO A 208 -4.17 -9.16 -8.85
CA PRO A 208 -4.71 -9.99 -9.94
C PRO A 208 -3.65 -10.36 -10.98
N PHE A 209 -2.63 -9.52 -11.16
CA PHE A 209 -1.65 -9.63 -12.22
C PHE A 209 -0.42 -10.44 -11.85
N LEU A 210 -0.27 -10.80 -10.56
CA LEU A 210 0.80 -11.70 -10.13
C LEU A 210 0.73 -13.04 -10.87
N ASN A 211 -0.48 -13.50 -11.21
CA ASN A 211 -0.73 -14.76 -11.93
C ASN A 211 -1.65 -14.58 -13.15
N LYS A 212 -1.77 -13.35 -13.69
CA LYS A 212 -2.62 -13.07 -14.84
C LYS A 212 -2.01 -11.96 -15.69
N ARG A 213 -1.99 -12.13 -17.02
CA ARG A 213 -1.42 -11.12 -17.92
C ARG A 213 -2.28 -9.86 -18.05
N TYR A 214 -3.60 -10.02 -18.04
CA TYR A 214 -4.55 -8.91 -18.16
C TYR A 214 -5.93 -9.32 -17.63
N ILE A 215 -6.76 -8.34 -17.29
CA ILE A 215 -8.20 -8.52 -17.05
C ILE A 215 -8.92 -8.16 -18.34
N SER A 216 -9.83 -9.02 -18.79
CA SER A 216 -10.72 -8.75 -19.91
C SER A 216 -12.04 -8.15 -19.39
N ILE A 217 -12.44 -7.04 -19.97
CA ILE A 217 -13.70 -6.35 -19.70
C ILE A 217 -14.58 -6.47 -20.96
N PRO A 218 -15.67 -7.25 -20.90
CA PRO A 218 -16.62 -7.37 -22.01
C PRO A 218 -17.31 -6.03 -22.35
N LYS A 219 -17.71 -5.86 -23.61
CA LYS A 219 -18.45 -4.65 -24.06
C LYS A 219 -19.70 -4.35 -23.24
N SER A 220 -20.41 -5.38 -22.78
CA SER A 220 -21.65 -5.22 -21.99
C SER A 220 -21.44 -4.51 -20.66
N SER A 221 -20.25 -4.62 -20.05
CA SER A 221 -19.90 -3.99 -18.77
C SER A 221 -18.95 -2.80 -18.91
N GLU A 222 -18.51 -2.48 -20.13
CA GLU A 222 -17.51 -1.45 -20.44
C GLU A 222 -17.91 -0.08 -19.88
N LYS A 223 -19.14 0.40 -20.13
CA LYS A 223 -19.62 1.69 -19.63
C LYS A 223 -19.51 1.79 -18.10
N THR A 224 -20.07 0.81 -17.39
CA THR A 224 -20.09 0.80 -15.92
C THR A 224 -18.67 0.67 -15.36
N TYR A 225 -17.81 -0.12 -16.00
CA TYR A 225 -16.43 -0.27 -15.59
C TYR A 225 -15.63 1.02 -15.80
N PHE A 226 -15.86 1.72 -16.91
CA PHE A 226 -15.20 2.98 -17.22
C PHE A 226 -15.58 4.07 -16.23
N GLU A 227 -16.87 4.18 -15.89
CA GLU A 227 -17.37 5.13 -14.90
C GLU A 227 -16.88 4.83 -13.48
N LYS A 228 -16.97 3.56 -13.04
CA LYS A 228 -16.72 3.20 -11.63
C LYS A 228 -15.27 2.89 -11.31
N PHE A 229 -14.47 2.46 -12.29
CA PHE A 229 -13.09 2.04 -12.06
C PHE A 229 -12.08 2.87 -12.84
N VAL A 230 -12.25 3.04 -14.16
CA VAL A 230 -11.24 3.71 -14.99
C VAL A 230 -11.17 5.20 -14.68
N ALA A 231 -12.29 5.90 -14.54
CA ALA A 231 -12.26 7.33 -14.23
C ALA A 231 -11.58 7.63 -12.89
N PRO A 232 -11.91 6.96 -11.76
CA PRO A 232 -11.18 7.12 -10.50
C PRO A 232 -9.70 6.70 -10.59
N LEU A 233 -9.37 5.73 -11.46
CA LEU A 233 -7.98 5.32 -11.66
C LEU A 233 -7.15 6.43 -12.35
N ILE A 234 -7.71 7.07 -13.40
CA ILE A 234 -7.09 8.20 -14.11
C ILE A 234 -6.93 9.43 -13.19
N GLU A 235 -7.81 9.62 -12.21
CA GLU A 235 -7.68 10.69 -11.22
C GLU A 235 -6.42 10.56 -10.38
N LYS A 236 -6.00 9.32 -10.07
CA LYS A 236 -4.93 9.03 -9.11
C LYS A 236 -3.63 8.53 -9.73
N HIS A 237 -3.67 7.91 -10.91
CA HIS A 237 -2.52 7.22 -11.46
C HIS A 237 -2.25 7.56 -12.92
N ALA A 238 -1.03 7.28 -13.36
CA ALA A 238 -0.68 7.31 -14.77
C ALA A 238 -1.41 6.17 -15.51
N VAL A 239 -2.09 6.54 -16.59
CA VAL A 239 -2.85 5.62 -17.43
C VAL A 239 -2.43 5.81 -18.89
N TYR A 240 -2.14 4.70 -19.56
CA TYR A 240 -2.04 4.62 -21.01
C TYR A 240 -3.31 3.98 -21.56
N ALA A 241 -3.91 4.60 -22.57
CA ALA A 241 -5.14 4.11 -23.18
C ALA A 241 -5.00 4.02 -24.70
N GLU A 242 -5.47 2.91 -25.24
CA GLU A 242 -5.63 2.66 -26.66
C GLU A 242 -7.09 2.25 -26.91
N GLY A 243 -7.76 2.94 -27.84
CA GLY A 243 -9.18 2.71 -28.17
C GLY A 243 -10.20 3.53 -27.36
N PHE A 244 -9.72 4.45 -26.51
CA PHE A 244 -10.48 5.59 -25.97
C PHE A 244 -9.54 6.76 -25.68
N GLU A 245 -10.09 7.96 -25.53
CA GLU A 245 -9.29 9.18 -25.40
C GLU A 245 -9.24 9.68 -23.94
N ILE A 246 -8.07 10.13 -23.49
CA ILE A 246 -7.91 10.85 -22.22
C ILE A 246 -7.45 12.27 -22.54
N ARG A 247 -8.34 13.25 -22.42
CA ARG A 247 -8.04 14.66 -22.65
C ARG A 247 -7.67 15.34 -21.36
N THR A 248 -6.42 15.78 -21.22
CA THR A 248 -6.04 16.64 -20.09
C THR A 248 -6.37 18.08 -20.43
N GLU A 249 -7.35 18.64 -19.73
CA GLU A 249 -7.85 19.98 -19.96
C GLU A 249 -7.34 20.95 -18.89
N LYS A 250 -6.93 22.13 -19.34
CA LYS A 250 -6.52 23.24 -18.48
C LYS A 250 -7.49 24.37 -18.69
N PHE A 251 -8.10 24.82 -17.60
CA PHE A 251 -9.02 25.95 -17.61
C PHE A 251 -8.52 27.01 -16.65
N GLU A 252 -8.80 28.27 -16.97
CA GLU A 252 -8.75 29.34 -15.98
C GLU A 252 -9.93 29.19 -15.02
N ALA A 253 -9.62 29.20 -13.72
CA ALA A 253 -10.61 29.02 -12.68
C ALA A 253 -11.33 30.33 -12.37
N VAL A 254 -12.65 30.28 -12.20
CA VAL A 254 -13.48 31.43 -11.81
C VAL A 254 -14.22 31.10 -10.51
N PRO A 255 -14.13 31.93 -9.46
CA PRO A 255 -14.90 31.71 -8.24
C PRO A 255 -16.37 32.04 -8.51
N ILE A 256 -17.28 31.20 -8.02
CA ILE A 256 -18.71 31.42 -8.11
C ILE A 256 -19.37 31.14 -6.77
N LEU A 257 -20.36 31.94 -6.39
CA LEU A 257 -21.17 31.71 -5.21
C LEU A 257 -22.51 31.10 -5.64
N LYS A 258 -22.90 30.02 -4.96
CA LYS A 258 -24.22 29.41 -5.12
C LYS A 258 -25.02 29.57 -3.83
N LEU A 259 -26.26 30.02 -3.96
CA LEU A 259 -27.22 30.06 -2.86
C LEU A 259 -27.87 28.67 -2.72
N LEU A 260 -27.61 28.00 -1.62
CA LEU A 260 -28.22 26.71 -1.28
C LEU A 260 -29.42 26.95 -0.35
N HIS A 261 -30.57 26.42 -0.75
CA HIS A 261 -31.77 26.40 0.08
C HIS A 261 -31.91 25.00 0.68
N SER A 262 -31.73 24.89 1.99
CA SER A 262 -32.16 23.73 2.76
C SER A 262 -33.53 24.10 3.32
N GLY A 263 -34.59 23.37 2.96
CA GLY A 263 -35.99 23.83 3.10
C GLY A 263 -36.42 24.38 4.47
N THR A 264 -35.73 24.05 5.56
CA THR A 264 -36.03 24.50 6.93
C THR A 264 -34.98 25.44 7.55
N GLU A 265 -33.88 25.75 6.84
CA GLU A 265 -32.78 26.56 7.35
C GLU A 265 -32.59 27.84 6.52
N SER A 266 -31.93 28.84 7.12
CA SER A 266 -31.52 30.07 6.42
C SER A 266 -30.66 29.73 5.20
N PRO A 267 -30.82 30.44 4.08
CA PRO A 267 -30.11 30.13 2.85
C PRO A 267 -28.60 30.26 3.04
N LEU A 268 -27.85 29.24 2.61
CA LEU A 268 -26.40 29.17 2.77
C LEU A 268 -25.71 29.59 1.47
N LEU A 269 -24.85 30.59 1.52
CA LEU A 269 -23.94 30.90 0.42
C LEU A 269 -22.74 29.94 0.48
N GLN A 270 -22.58 29.14 -0.57
CA GLN A 270 -21.43 28.25 -0.72
C GLN A 270 -20.56 28.67 -1.91
N LEU A 271 -19.25 28.73 -1.68
CA LEU A 271 -18.25 29.00 -2.70
C LEU A 271 -17.96 27.75 -3.53
N TYR A 272 -17.89 27.95 -4.83
CA TYR A 272 -17.49 26.97 -5.83
C TYR A 272 -16.43 27.59 -6.76
N PHE A 273 -15.71 26.74 -7.46
CA PHE A 273 -14.80 27.12 -8.52
C PHE A 273 -15.23 26.48 -9.84
N ARG A 274 -15.42 27.32 -10.86
CA ARG A 274 -15.72 26.91 -12.22
C ARG A 274 -14.43 26.78 -13.02
N TYR A 275 -14.26 25.67 -13.72
CA TYR A 275 -13.19 25.35 -14.66
C TYR A 275 -13.83 24.96 -15.99
N GLY A 276 -13.96 25.89 -16.93
CA GLY A 276 -14.77 25.67 -18.13
C GLY A 276 -16.23 25.40 -17.74
N ASP A 277 -16.77 24.25 -18.17
CA ASP A 277 -18.13 23.82 -17.84
C ASP A 277 -18.23 23.07 -16.50
N TYR A 278 -17.10 22.79 -15.86
CA TYR A 278 -17.04 22.00 -14.63
C TYR A 278 -17.08 22.89 -13.39
N VAL A 279 -17.87 22.51 -12.38
CA VAL A 279 -18.04 23.27 -11.15
C VAL A 279 -17.72 22.39 -9.95
N PHE A 280 -16.82 22.85 -9.08
CA PHE A 280 -16.35 22.11 -7.90
C PHE A 280 -16.60 22.92 -6.62
N PRO A 281 -17.06 22.30 -5.53
CA PRO A 281 -17.17 22.99 -4.25
C PRO A 281 -15.79 23.38 -3.71
N ALA A 282 -15.71 24.57 -3.12
CA ALA A 282 -14.51 24.99 -2.40
C ALA A 282 -14.22 24.05 -1.22
N GLY A 283 -12.94 23.89 -0.89
CA GLY A 283 -12.49 23.05 0.23
C GLY A 283 -12.20 21.58 -0.12
N SER A 284 -12.49 21.13 -1.35
CA SER A 284 -12.07 19.81 -1.82
C SER A 284 -10.55 19.76 -2.10
N ASP A 285 -9.90 18.72 -1.58
CA ASP A 285 -8.48 18.37 -1.75
C ASP A 285 -8.15 17.68 -3.09
N ARG A 286 -9.17 17.36 -3.90
CA ARG A 286 -9.01 16.68 -5.18
C ARG A 286 -8.41 17.59 -6.24
N ARG A 287 -7.12 17.40 -6.53
CA ARG A 287 -6.39 18.14 -7.58
C ARG A 287 -6.82 17.77 -9.00
N VAL A 288 -7.27 16.54 -9.20
CA VAL A 288 -7.69 16.02 -10.51
C VAL A 288 -9.08 15.45 -10.36
N THR A 289 -9.94 15.73 -11.34
CA THR A 289 -11.24 15.06 -11.48
C THR A 289 -11.38 14.59 -12.91
N VAL A 290 -11.98 13.42 -13.10
CA VAL A 290 -12.19 12.86 -14.43
C VAL A 290 -13.69 12.74 -14.69
N ARG A 291 -14.13 13.28 -15.82
CA ARG A 291 -15.50 13.12 -16.32
C ARG A 291 -15.47 12.26 -17.59
N MET A 292 -16.29 11.22 -17.61
CA MET A 292 -16.43 10.38 -18.79
C MET A 292 -17.58 10.91 -19.65
N GLU A 293 -17.30 11.16 -20.92
CA GLU A 293 -18.28 11.39 -21.96
C GLU A 293 -18.34 10.14 -22.85
N LYS A 294 -19.56 9.71 -23.22
CA LYS A 294 -19.76 8.65 -24.20
C LYS A 294 -20.38 9.26 -25.46
N ARG A 295 -19.69 9.13 -26.60
CA ARG A 295 -20.17 9.55 -27.93
C ARG A 295 -20.35 8.32 -28.79
N GLU A 296 -21.61 7.90 -29.00
CA GLU A 296 -21.93 6.67 -29.72
C GLU A 296 -21.16 5.44 -29.19
N ASN A 297 -20.10 5.03 -29.88
CA ASN A 297 -19.23 3.91 -29.51
C ASN A 297 -17.89 4.33 -28.90
N ASP A 298 -17.60 5.62 -28.79
CA ASP A 298 -16.35 6.14 -28.23
C ASP A 298 -16.52 6.73 -26.83
N TYR A 299 -15.40 6.76 -26.11
CA TYR A 299 -15.29 7.25 -24.75
C TYR A 299 -14.21 8.31 -24.68
N ILE A 300 -14.54 9.44 -24.07
CA ILE A 300 -13.60 10.53 -23.80
C ILE A 300 -13.58 10.77 -22.30
N PHE A 301 -12.39 10.68 -21.71
CA PHE A 301 -12.15 11.00 -20.31
C PHE A 301 -11.55 12.40 -20.23
N HIS A 302 -12.37 13.36 -19.82
CA HIS A 302 -11.96 14.73 -19.56
C HIS A 302 -11.29 14.78 -18.19
N ARG A 303 -9.96 14.91 -18.18
CA ARG A 303 -9.14 15.00 -16.99
C ARG A 303 -8.90 16.47 -16.67
N ILE A 304 -9.64 16.99 -15.70
CA ILE A 304 -9.58 18.39 -15.28
C ILE A 304 -8.59 18.54 -14.13
N LYS A 305 -7.58 19.40 -14.32
CA LYS A 305 -6.59 19.73 -13.29
C LYS A 305 -6.96 21.04 -12.59
N ARG A 306 -7.18 20.96 -11.28
CA ARG A 306 -7.50 22.10 -10.42
C ARG A 306 -6.24 22.73 -9.83
N SER A 307 -6.25 24.05 -9.70
CA SER A 307 -5.19 24.82 -9.05
C SER A 307 -5.55 25.08 -7.58
N LEU A 308 -5.33 24.08 -6.72
CA LEU A 308 -5.73 24.18 -5.31
C LEU A 308 -5.02 25.29 -4.54
N SER A 309 -3.79 25.64 -4.91
CA SER A 309 -3.06 26.77 -4.33
C SER A 309 -3.75 28.10 -4.64
N TRP A 310 -4.18 28.29 -5.89
CA TRP A 310 -4.94 29.47 -6.30
C TRP A 310 -6.31 29.52 -5.63
N GLU A 311 -7.03 28.39 -5.57
CA GLU A 311 -8.32 28.29 -4.89
C GLU A 311 -8.19 28.69 -3.41
N LYS A 312 -7.16 28.17 -2.72
CA LYS A 312 -6.87 28.50 -1.32
C LYS A 312 -6.59 29.99 -1.12
N ASN A 313 -5.82 30.61 -2.01
CA ASN A 313 -5.58 32.06 -1.96
C ASN A 313 -6.87 32.87 -2.11
N LYS A 314 -7.79 32.45 -2.99
CA LYS A 314 -9.10 33.11 -3.15
C LYS A 314 -10.01 32.93 -1.93
N ILE A 315 -9.98 31.76 -1.29
CA ILE A 315 -10.71 31.52 -0.04
C ILE A 315 -10.20 32.46 1.05
N ASN A 316 -8.88 32.59 1.20
CA ASN A 316 -8.27 33.46 2.23
C ASN A 316 -8.62 34.94 2.04
N ILE A 317 -8.90 35.41 0.82
CA ILE A 317 -9.33 36.79 0.56
C ILE A 317 -10.76 37.04 1.08
N LEU A 318 -11.58 35.99 1.17
CA LEU A 318 -12.99 36.07 1.57
C LEU A 318 -13.20 35.85 3.08
N GLN A 319 -12.12 35.56 3.84
CA GLN A 319 -12.12 35.36 5.29
C GLN A 319 -11.70 36.64 6.01
#